data_AF-A0A386HKF4-F1
#
_entry.id   AF-A0A386HKF4-F1
#
_cell.length_a   1.000
_cell.length_b   1.000
_cell.length_c   1.000
_cell.angle_alpha   90.00
_cell.angle_beta   90.00
_cell.angle_gamma   90.00
#
_symmetry.space_group_name_H-M   'P 1'
#
loop_
_entity.id
_entity.type
_entity.pdbx_description
1 polymer ?
#
loop_
_entity_poly.entity_id
_entity_poly.type
_entity_poly.pdbx_seq_one_letter_code
_entity_poly.pdbx_strand_id
1 'polypeptide(L)'
;MIAIMKDSRRKIHWPTKVLSNKNYIQEVSIDGKKTSRFYARVGYYELYASQVMRSGNCLTLLSNPPVFSLDCFRNINLLEDITRFVFWTFNNAFVTNLEKYLLTLSFEEIKSAQDLLQSNPEAYFNINETEVDEELLWCKLKNENLKKDAKFSKIFQKDLDNRSIVLQLLECLINSSNNKVNDTELSSHLFLEMVNPVFNTTKNTLEYIESKILEAKFPHNIFRSIEKNKKGGNPTGLNAEIAAMVFLFQEKGYFKPTFTFKEVFKAFGNYTENQAGKDYDYSFFSGEYHFKKNLDLLIAIDIQDFSKS
;
A
#
# COMPACT_ATOMS: atom_id res chain seq x y z
N MET A 1 -10.60 -28.43 53.28
CA MET A 1 -10.94 -27.00 53.18
C MET A 1 -10.74 -26.57 51.74
N ILE A 2 -11.83 -26.41 50.98
CA ILE A 2 -11.78 -25.89 49.61
C ILE A 2 -11.62 -24.37 49.75
N ALA A 3 -10.46 -23.85 49.36
CA ALA A 3 -10.25 -22.42 49.28
C ALA A 3 -11.18 -21.85 48.20
N ILE A 4 -12.22 -21.14 48.64
CA ILE A 4 -13.03 -20.29 47.77
C ILE A 4 -12.08 -19.21 47.24
N MET A 5 -11.59 -19.38 46.01
CA MET A 5 -10.94 -18.30 45.27
C MET A 5 -11.98 -17.19 45.13
N LYS A 6 -11.87 -16.17 46.00
CA LYS A 6 -12.62 -14.92 45.85
C LYS A 6 -12.27 -14.37 44.48
N ASP A 7 -13.28 -14.36 43.62
CA ASP A 7 -13.32 -13.71 42.31
C ASP A 7 -12.79 -12.28 42.46
N SER A 8 -11.51 -12.07 42.16
CA SER A 8 -10.80 -10.82 42.35
C SER A 8 -11.05 -9.85 41.19
N ARG A 9 -12.25 -9.89 40.60
CA ARG A 9 -12.65 -8.95 39.57
C ARG A 9 -12.69 -7.54 40.18
N ARG A 10 -11.77 -6.69 39.70
CA ARG A 10 -11.66 -5.27 40.08
C ARG A 10 -13.03 -4.62 39.95
N LYS A 11 -13.50 -3.97 41.03
CA LYS A 11 -14.81 -3.31 41.04
C LYS A 11 -14.77 -2.06 40.17
N ILE A 12 -15.44 -2.11 39.01
CA ILE A 12 -15.69 -0.93 38.16
C ILE A 12 -16.69 -0.01 38.86
N HIS A 13 -16.35 1.27 38.99
CA HIS A 13 -17.17 2.23 39.72
C HIS A 13 -18.47 2.57 38.98
N TRP A 14 -19.50 2.94 39.76
CA TRP A 14 -20.82 3.24 39.22
C TRP A 14 -20.85 4.40 38.20
N PRO A 15 -20.11 5.51 38.39
CA PRO A 15 -20.05 6.59 37.39
C PRO A 15 -19.57 6.11 36.03
N THR A 16 -18.52 5.28 36.00
CA THR A 16 -17.98 4.67 34.77
C THR A 16 -19.03 3.82 34.08
N LYS A 17 -19.73 2.96 34.83
CA LYS A 17 -20.83 2.13 34.29
C LYS A 17 -21.93 2.96 33.67
N VAL A 18 -22.32 4.07 34.31
CA VAL A 18 -23.39 4.95 33.80
C VAL A 18 -22.96 5.66 32.53
N LEU A 19 -21.76 6.24 32.50
CA LEU A 19 -21.21 6.91 31.32
C LEU A 19 -21.10 5.94 30.14
N SER A 20 -20.53 4.77 30.35
CA SER A 20 -20.38 3.78 29.29
C SER A 20 -21.70 3.08 28.94
N ASN A 21 -22.72 3.08 29.81
CA ASN A 21 -24.08 2.62 29.48
C ASN A 21 -24.87 3.60 28.63
N LYS A 22 -24.68 4.90 28.84
CA LYS A 22 -25.20 5.93 27.94
C LYS A 22 -24.65 5.77 26.52
N ASN A 23 -23.45 5.18 26.40
CA ASN A 23 -22.72 4.96 25.17
C ASN A 23 -22.68 3.47 24.79
N TYR A 24 -23.81 2.78 24.93
CA TYR A 24 -23.89 1.32 24.78
C TYR A 24 -23.27 0.82 23.48
N ILE A 25 -23.58 1.46 22.36
CA ILE A 25 -22.92 1.31 21.05
C ILE A 25 -22.89 2.70 20.41
N GLN A 26 -21.73 3.14 19.96
CA GLN A 26 -21.55 4.40 19.25
C GLN A 26 -21.09 4.20 17.81
N GLU A 27 -21.42 5.17 16.95
CA GLU A 27 -20.96 5.22 15.57
C GLU A 27 -19.56 5.86 15.52
N VAL A 28 -18.66 5.20 14.79
CA VAL A 28 -17.40 5.75 14.34
C VAL A 28 -17.59 6.13 12.87
N SER A 29 -17.74 7.42 12.63
CA SER A 29 -17.90 7.96 11.28
C SER A 29 -16.65 7.77 10.44
N ILE A 30 -16.84 7.25 9.24
CA ILE A 30 -15.80 7.16 8.23
C ILE A 30 -15.92 8.35 7.29
N ASP A 31 -14.80 9.02 7.05
CA ASP A 31 -14.71 10.23 6.22
C ASP A 31 -15.71 11.33 6.65
N GLY A 32 -15.99 11.40 7.95
CA GLY A 32 -16.89 12.41 8.54
C GLY A 32 -18.39 12.19 8.28
N LYS A 33 -18.79 11.10 7.60
CA LYS A 33 -20.22 10.81 7.36
C LYS A 33 -20.88 10.31 8.63
N LYS A 34 -21.94 10.98 9.10
CA LYS A 34 -22.71 10.61 10.29
C LYS A 34 -24.08 10.05 9.93
N THR A 35 -24.46 8.96 10.57
CA THR A 35 -25.77 8.35 10.46
C THR A 35 -26.76 9.09 11.36
N SER A 36 -28.05 9.11 10.97
CA SER A 36 -29.10 9.71 11.81
C SER A 36 -29.23 8.97 13.14
N ARG A 37 -29.17 9.70 14.25
CA ARG A 37 -29.23 9.16 15.63
C ARG A 37 -30.65 8.76 16.08
N PHE A 38 -31.61 8.65 15.16
CA PHE A 38 -33.01 8.40 15.50
C PHE A 38 -33.19 7.15 16.36
N TYR A 39 -32.71 5.97 15.92
CA TYR A 39 -32.91 4.71 16.65
C TYR A 39 -32.16 4.65 17.99
N ALA A 40 -31.01 5.31 18.12
CA ALA A 40 -30.29 5.40 19.38
C ALA A 40 -31.13 6.11 20.47
N ARG A 41 -31.89 7.16 20.11
CA ARG A 41 -32.77 7.88 21.05
C ARG A 41 -33.96 7.05 21.52
N VAL A 42 -34.38 6.07 20.73
CA VAL A 42 -35.52 5.19 21.05
C VAL A 42 -35.07 3.94 21.82
N GLY A 43 -33.76 3.75 22.03
CA GLY A 43 -33.20 2.63 22.79
C GLY A 43 -33.09 1.31 22.00
N TYR A 44 -33.37 1.30 20.69
CA TYR A 44 -33.24 0.14 19.81
C TYR A 44 -31.83 0.04 19.23
N TYR A 45 -30.87 -0.41 20.05
CA TYR A 45 -29.45 -0.44 19.70
C TYR A 45 -29.12 -1.38 18.53
N GLU A 46 -29.87 -2.47 18.34
CA GLU A 46 -29.72 -3.40 17.22
C GLU A 46 -30.11 -2.77 15.88
N LEU A 47 -31.19 -1.99 15.86
CA LEU A 47 -31.64 -1.24 14.68
C LEU A 47 -30.68 -0.10 14.37
N TYR A 48 -30.20 0.58 15.41
CA TYR A 48 -29.18 1.62 15.29
C TYR A 48 -27.88 1.06 14.70
N ALA A 49 -27.34 -0.03 15.26
CA ALA A 49 -26.14 -0.68 14.73
C ALA A 49 -26.34 -1.09 13.27
N SER A 50 -27.47 -1.73 12.95
CA SER A 50 -27.80 -2.11 11.57
C SER A 50 -27.85 -0.91 10.62
N GLN A 51 -28.34 0.25 11.07
CA GLN A 51 -28.38 1.47 10.28
C GLN A 51 -26.98 2.04 10.02
N VAL A 52 -26.12 2.06 11.04
CA VAL A 52 -24.72 2.52 10.91
C VAL A 52 -23.96 1.64 9.93
N MET A 53 -24.09 0.31 10.05
CA MET A 53 -23.49 -0.66 9.13
C MET A 53 -23.97 -0.45 7.69
N ARG A 54 -25.27 -0.23 7.47
CA ARG A 54 -25.83 0.07 6.14
C ARG A 54 -25.27 1.35 5.54
N SER A 55 -25.01 2.35 6.38
CA SER A 55 -24.40 3.62 5.97
C SER A 55 -22.90 3.48 5.66
N GLY A 56 -22.31 2.33 5.98
CA GLY A 56 -20.91 2.02 5.72
C GLY A 56 -19.96 2.54 6.78
N ASN A 57 -20.45 2.84 7.99
CA ASN A 57 -19.65 3.33 9.11
C ASN A 57 -19.28 2.23 10.09
N CYS A 58 -18.39 2.55 11.02
CA CYS A 58 -17.91 1.64 12.06
C CYS A 58 -18.64 1.83 13.39
N LEU A 59 -18.38 0.94 14.34
CA LEU A 59 -18.99 0.95 15.67
C LEU A 59 -17.94 0.85 16.77
N THR A 60 -18.20 1.42 17.95
CA THR A 60 -17.36 1.27 19.15
C THR A 60 -18.22 1.25 20.41
N LEU A 61 -17.68 0.74 21.51
CA LEU A 61 -18.28 0.80 22.85
C LEU A 61 -17.73 1.95 23.69
N LEU A 62 -16.69 2.65 23.20
CA LEU A 62 -16.09 3.78 23.89
C LEU A 62 -17.08 4.95 23.97
N SER A 63 -17.02 5.68 25.09
CA SER A 63 -17.77 6.91 25.27
C SER A 63 -17.39 8.01 24.29
N ASN A 64 -16.10 8.05 23.94
CA ASN A 64 -15.50 8.98 22.98
C ASN A 64 -14.96 8.18 21.80
N PRO A 65 -15.67 8.18 20.65
CA PRO A 65 -15.23 7.44 19.48
C PRO A 65 -13.94 8.01 18.91
N PRO A 66 -12.96 7.16 18.56
CA PRO A 66 -11.82 7.60 17.79
C PRO A 66 -12.26 8.06 16.39
N VAL A 67 -11.44 8.89 15.75
CA VAL A 67 -11.66 9.32 14.37
C VAL A 67 -11.12 8.25 13.43
N PHE A 68 -11.96 7.76 12.52
CA PHE A 68 -11.55 6.80 11.50
C PHE A 68 -11.63 7.44 10.11
N SER A 69 -10.49 7.49 9.43
CA SER A 69 -10.36 7.84 8.02
C SER A 69 -9.28 6.97 7.38
N LEU A 70 -9.15 7.04 6.05
CA LEU A 70 -8.03 6.38 5.35
C LEU A 70 -6.66 6.83 5.88
N ASP A 71 -6.52 8.10 6.26
CA ASP A 71 -5.27 8.66 6.78
C ASP A 71 -4.78 7.98 8.07
N CYS A 72 -5.67 7.31 8.81
CA CYS A 72 -5.28 6.52 9.98
C CYS A 72 -4.22 5.48 9.64
N PHE A 73 -4.21 4.92 8.42
CA PHE A 73 -3.21 3.91 8.01
C PHE A 73 -1.78 4.47 7.86
N ARG A 74 -1.60 5.80 7.79
CA ARG A 74 -0.28 6.45 7.86
C ARG A 74 0.17 6.75 9.30
N ASN A 75 -0.79 6.84 10.22
CA ASN A 75 -0.53 7.25 11.60
C ASN A 75 -0.75 6.07 12.54
N ILE A 76 0.35 5.41 12.90
CA ILE A 76 0.37 4.21 13.75
C ILE A 76 -0.40 4.43 15.07
N ASN A 77 -0.27 5.61 15.70
CA ASN A 77 -0.96 5.90 16.96
C ASN A 77 -2.48 5.94 16.79
N LEU A 78 -2.96 6.54 15.69
CA LEU A 78 -4.40 6.56 15.40
C LEU A 78 -4.89 5.16 14.97
N LEU A 79 -4.08 4.43 14.20
CA LEU A 79 -4.44 3.08 13.78
C LEU A 79 -4.51 2.10 14.95
N GLU A 80 -3.66 2.25 15.95
CA GLU A 80 -3.67 1.40 17.14
C GLU A 80 -5.03 1.46 17.86
N ASP A 81 -5.54 2.65 18.16
CA ASP A 81 -6.85 2.78 18.80
C ASP A 81 -7.99 2.20 17.94
N ILE A 82 -7.92 2.41 16.63
CA ILE A 82 -8.91 1.88 15.67
C ILE A 82 -8.87 0.36 15.60
N THR A 83 -7.69 -0.24 15.57
CA THR A 83 -7.52 -1.69 15.53
C THR A 83 -7.94 -2.33 16.85
N ARG A 84 -7.69 -1.66 17.98
CA ARG A 84 -8.00 -2.16 19.33
C ARG A 84 -9.45 -2.00 19.75
N PHE A 85 -10.12 -0.91 19.40
CA PHE A 85 -11.39 -0.54 20.06
C PHE A 85 -12.57 -0.28 19.11
N VAL A 86 -12.41 -0.51 17.81
CA VAL A 86 -13.45 -0.28 16.81
C VAL A 86 -13.84 -1.58 16.12
N PHE A 87 -15.15 -1.84 15.99
CA PHE A 87 -15.70 -2.86 15.12
C PHE A 87 -15.74 -2.34 13.68
N TRP A 88 -14.98 -2.98 12.81
CA TRP A 88 -14.79 -2.64 11.41
C TRP A 88 -16.01 -3.09 10.62
N THR A 89 -17.04 -2.26 10.61
CA THR A 89 -18.34 -2.59 10.00
C THR A 89 -18.65 -1.81 8.73
N PHE A 90 -17.62 -1.23 8.12
CA PHE A 90 -17.72 -0.51 6.86
C PHE A 90 -18.18 -1.37 5.68
N ASN A 91 -18.63 -0.71 4.62
CA ASN A 91 -19.12 -1.36 3.41
C ASN A 91 -17.99 -1.61 2.40
N ASN A 92 -18.32 -2.34 1.33
CA ASN A 92 -17.35 -2.71 0.30
C ASN A 92 -16.81 -1.49 -0.47
N ALA A 93 -17.57 -0.40 -0.56
CA ALA A 93 -17.10 0.82 -1.20
C ALA A 93 -15.90 1.43 -0.45
N PHE A 94 -15.93 1.38 0.89
CA PHE A 94 -14.78 1.78 1.69
C PHE A 94 -13.59 0.84 1.48
N VAL A 95 -13.80 -0.47 1.43
CA VAL A 95 -12.73 -1.46 1.15
C VAL A 95 -12.02 -1.16 -0.17
N THR A 96 -12.77 -0.92 -1.25
CA THR A 96 -12.18 -0.59 -2.56
C THR A 96 -11.39 0.73 -2.53
N ASN A 97 -11.85 1.72 -1.77
CA ASN A 97 -11.11 2.97 -1.60
C ASN A 97 -9.84 2.76 -0.76
N LEU A 98 -9.94 1.94 0.29
CA LEU A 98 -8.82 1.58 1.14
C LEU A 98 -7.76 0.83 0.35
N GLU A 99 -8.12 -0.15 -0.46
CA GLU A 99 -7.19 -0.88 -1.34
C GLU A 99 -6.37 0.08 -2.21
N LYS A 100 -7.04 1.02 -2.90
CA LYS A 100 -6.37 2.05 -3.70
C LYS A 100 -5.46 2.95 -2.88
N TYR A 101 -5.88 3.26 -1.65
CA TYR A 101 -5.13 4.12 -0.75
C TYR A 101 -3.88 3.42 -0.20
N LEU A 102 -3.98 2.14 0.16
CA LEU A 102 -2.86 1.33 0.65
C LEU A 102 -1.73 1.25 -0.40
N LEU A 103 -2.05 1.24 -1.70
CA LEU A 103 -1.05 1.31 -2.78
C LEU A 103 -0.19 2.59 -2.75
N THR A 104 -0.62 3.64 -2.04
CA THR A 104 0.11 4.92 -1.92
C THR A 104 1.01 5.01 -0.70
N LEU A 105 1.00 3.99 0.16
CA LEU A 105 1.75 3.96 1.40
C LEU A 105 3.14 3.35 1.21
N SER A 106 4.08 3.72 2.08
CA SER A 106 5.41 3.11 2.12
C SER A 106 5.33 1.67 2.61
N PHE A 107 6.38 0.89 2.34
CA PHE A 107 6.47 -0.48 2.83
C PHE A 107 6.43 -0.57 4.36
N GLU A 108 7.10 0.36 5.05
CA GLU A 108 7.13 0.45 6.51
C GLU A 108 5.75 0.78 7.09
N GLU A 109 5.00 1.67 6.44
CA GLU A 109 3.61 2.00 6.80
C GLU A 109 2.72 0.77 6.66
N ILE A 110 2.81 0.06 5.53
CA ILE A 110 2.04 -1.18 5.27
C ILE A 110 2.39 -2.28 6.28
N LYS A 111 3.68 -2.48 6.56
CA LYS A 111 4.15 -3.49 7.51
C LYS A 111 3.68 -3.18 8.94
N SER A 112 3.80 -1.92 9.35
CA SER A 112 3.33 -1.48 10.68
C SER A 112 1.81 -1.66 10.82
N ALA A 113 1.05 -1.37 9.76
CA ALA A 113 -0.39 -1.62 9.74
C ALA A 113 -0.74 -3.12 9.84
N GLN A 114 0.03 -3.99 9.16
CA GLN A 114 -0.14 -5.43 9.25
C GLN A 114 0.15 -5.93 10.67
N ASP A 115 1.28 -5.55 11.25
CA ASP A 115 1.71 -5.97 12.59
C ASP A 115 0.67 -5.59 13.65
N LEU A 116 0.11 -4.37 13.57
CA LEU A 116 -0.95 -3.90 14.45
C LEU A 116 -2.24 -4.72 14.30
N LEU A 117 -2.65 -5.01 13.07
CA LEU A 117 -3.88 -5.76 12.79
C LEU A 117 -3.76 -7.23 13.21
N GLN A 118 -2.59 -7.85 13.00
CA GLN A 118 -2.32 -9.21 13.47
C GLN A 118 -2.28 -9.30 14.99
N SER A 119 -1.69 -8.30 15.64
CA SER A 119 -1.66 -8.22 17.11
C SER A 119 -3.04 -7.98 17.72
N ASN A 120 -3.98 -7.43 16.95
CA ASN A 120 -5.35 -7.10 17.38
C ASN A 120 -6.38 -7.71 16.40
N PRO A 121 -6.57 -9.04 16.41
CA PRO A 121 -7.41 -9.73 15.43
C PRO A 121 -8.90 -9.39 15.53
N GLU A 122 -9.35 -8.88 16.68
CA GLU A 122 -10.72 -8.41 16.89
C GLU A 122 -10.74 -7.22 17.87
N ALA A 123 -11.83 -6.44 17.86
CA ALA A 123 -11.99 -5.35 18.81
C ALA A 123 -12.06 -5.86 20.26
N TYR A 124 -11.39 -5.15 21.17
CA TYR A 124 -11.29 -5.42 22.61
C TYR A 124 -10.57 -6.74 22.97
N PHE A 125 -9.79 -7.33 22.05
CA PHE A 125 -9.08 -8.60 22.24
C PHE A 125 -8.06 -8.56 23.39
N ASN A 126 -7.18 -7.55 23.40
CA ASN A 126 -6.02 -7.49 24.31
C ASN A 126 -6.29 -6.82 25.66
N ILE A 127 -7.55 -6.58 26.03
CA ILE A 127 -7.86 -6.00 27.34
C ILE A 127 -7.85 -7.12 28.39
N ASN A 128 -6.96 -7.02 29.37
CA ASN A 128 -6.82 -8.00 30.44
C ASN A 128 -7.35 -7.44 31.77
N GLU A 129 -7.37 -8.29 32.81
CA GLU A 129 -7.92 -7.91 34.13
C GLU A 129 -7.03 -6.91 34.89
N THR A 130 -5.79 -6.70 34.44
CA THR A 130 -4.84 -5.74 35.02
C THR A 130 -4.97 -4.34 34.43
N GLU A 131 -5.85 -4.15 33.44
CA GLU A 131 -6.14 -2.85 32.84
C GLU A 131 -6.52 -1.82 33.93
N VAL A 132 -5.91 -0.64 33.84
CA VAL A 132 -6.09 0.47 34.80
C VAL A 132 -7.28 1.32 34.41
N ASP A 133 -7.56 1.41 33.11
CA ASP A 133 -8.73 2.12 32.60
C ASP A 133 -10.02 1.32 32.84
N GLU A 134 -10.86 1.85 33.73
CA GLU A 134 -12.14 1.24 34.07
C GLU A 134 -13.15 1.24 32.92
N GLU A 135 -13.07 2.20 31.99
CA GLU A 135 -13.93 2.22 30.80
C GLU A 135 -13.58 1.05 29.88
N LEU A 136 -12.29 0.78 29.68
CA LEU A 136 -11.83 -0.35 28.85
C LEU A 136 -12.24 -1.70 29.45
N LEU A 137 -12.07 -1.87 30.76
CA LEU A 137 -12.56 -3.06 31.48
C LEU A 137 -14.08 -3.24 31.31
N TRP A 138 -14.83 -2.15 31.39
CA TRP A 138 -16.27 -2.20 31.21
C TRP A 138 -16.68 -2.52 29.77
N CYS A 139 -16.01 -1.92 28.79
CA CYS A 139 -16.24 -2.21 27.38
C CYS A 139 -15.96 -3.67 27.05
N LYS A 140 -14.90 -4.26 27.63
CA LYS A 140 -14.62 -5.70 27.50
C LYS A 140 -15.78 -6.55 28.01
N LEU A 141 -16.25 -6.32 29.24
CA LEU A 141 -17.38 -7.07 29.82
C LEU A 141 -18.64 -6.92 28.97
N LYS A 142 -18.86 -5.74 28.39
CA LYS A 142 -19.97 -5.52 27.46
C LYS A 142 -19.81 -6.26 26.16
N ASN A 143 -18.62 -6.23 25.55
CA ASN A 143 -18.31 -6.95 24.33
C ASN A 143 -18.62 -8.45 24.51
N GLU A 144 -18.18 -9.04 25.62
CA GLU A 144 -18.46 -10.43 25.97
C GLU A 144 -19.96 -10.73 26.14
N ASN A 145 -20.73 -9.79 26.69
CA ASN A 145 -22.18 -9.94 26.81
C ASN A 145 -22.90 -9.77 25.47
N LEU A 146 -22.46 -8.83 24.63
CA LEU A 146 -23.00 -8.62 23.28
C LEU A 146 -22.75 -9.84 22.39
N LYS A 147 -21.58 -10.49 22.50
CA LYS A 147 -21.25 -11.72 21.77
C LYS A 147 -22.21 -12.88 22.08
N LYS A 148 -22.88 -12.87 23.24
CA LYS A 148 -23.90 -13.88 23.62
C LYS A 148 -25.28 -13.60 23.01
N ASP A 149 -25.52 -12.37 22.54
CA ASP A 149 -26.80 -11.97 21.97
C ASP A 149 -26.79 -12.15 20.44
N ALA A 150 -27.65 -13.03 19.94
CA ALA A 150 -27.79 -13.34 18.53
C ALA A 150 -28.11 -12.10 17.67
N LYS A 151 -28.75 -11.06 18.23
CA LYS A 151 -29.08 -9.82 17.50
C LYS A 151 -27.84 -9.06 17.04
N PHE A 152 -26.71 -9.20 17.76
CA PHE A 152 -25.47 -8.49 17.48
C PHE A 152 -24.43 -9.34 16.73
N SER A 153 -24.71 -10.63 16.49
CA SER A 153 -23.85 -11.56 15.73
C SER A 153 -23.33 -10.99 14.41
N LYS A 154 -24.18 -10.25 13.68
CA LYS A 154 -23.83 -9.62 12.40
C LYS A 154 -22.74 -8.56 12.51
N ILE A 155 -22.60 -7.88 13.64
CA ILE A 155 -21.54 -6.89 13.86
C ILE A 155 -20.20 -7.62 13.91
N PHE A 156 -20.12 -8.68 14.72
CA PHE A 156 -18.89 -9.44 14.92
C PHE A 156 -18.44 -10.16 13.66
N GLN A 157 -19.38 -10.78 12.94
CA GLN A 157 -19.03 -11.42 11.67
C GLN A 157 -18.46 -10.39 10.68
N LYS A 158 -19.13 -9.22 10.56
CA LYS A 158 -18.67 -8.19 9.63
C LYS A 158 -17.33 -7.57 10.04
N ASP A 159 -17.07 -7.41 11.34
CA ASP A 159 -15.76 -6.99 11.87
C ASP A 159 -14.66 -7.97 11.46
N LEU A 160 -14.86 -9.27 11.72
CA LEU A 160 -13.89 -10.31 11.35
C LEU A 160 -13.66 -10.39 9.84
N ASP A 161 -14.73 -10.36 9.04
CA ASP A 161 -14.65 -10.39 7.58
C ASP A 161 -13.84 -9.19 7.05
N ASN A 162 -14.16 -7.98 7.51
CA ASN A 162 -13.47 -6.77 7.06
C ASN A 162 -12.02 -6.71 7.51
N ARG A 163 -11.71 -7.15 8.74
CA ARG A 163 -10.31 -7.25 9.22
C ARG A 163 -9.53 -8.27 8.40
N SER A 164 -10.12 -9.44 8.11
CA SER A 164 -9.50 -10.46 7.28
C SER A 164 -9.21 -9.94 5.86
N ILE A 165 -10.17 -9.24 5.25
CA ILE A 165 -9.99 -8.64 3.93
C ILE A 165 -8.82 -7.64 3.94
N VAL A 166 -8.79 -6.72 4.91
CA VAL A 166 -7.70 -5.73 4.98
C VAL A 166 -6.36 -6.39 5.26
N LEU A 167 -6.32 -7.41 6.11
CA LEU A 167 -5.10 -8.16 6.37
C LEU A 167 -4.58 -8.85 5.10
N GLN A 168 -5.46 -9.49 4.33
CA GLN A 168 -5.12 -10.09 3.03
C GLN A 168 -4.59 -9.05 2.05
N LEU A 169 -5.20 -7.86 1.98
CA LEU A 169 -4.71 -6.77 1.14
C LEU A 169 -3.29 -6.35 1.54
N LEU A 170 -3.02 -6.18 2.84
CA LEU A 170 -1.69 -5.84 3.35
C LEU A 170 -0.67 -6.95 3.06
N GLU A 171 -1.04 -8.22 3.26
CA GLU A 171 -0.22 -9.39 2.93
C GLU A 171 0.12 -9.44 1.44
N CYS A 172 -0.85 -9.21 0.56
CA CYS A 172 -0.62 -9.12 -0.87
C CYS A 172 0.37 -8.01 -1.22
N LEU A 173 0.28 -6.84 -0.58
CA LEU A 173 1.19 -5.72 -0.82
C LEU A 173 2.60 -5.97 -0.29
N ILE A 174 2.72 -6.63 0.87
CA ILE A 174 4.01 -7.01 1.45
C ILE A 174 4.66 -8.10 0.62
N ASN A 175 3.91 -9.13 0.22
CA ASN A 175 4.42 -10.20 -0.64
C ASN A 175 4.80 -9.65 -2.02
N SER A 176 4.03 -8.70 -2.56
CA SER A 176 4.39 -7.97 -3.78
C SER A 176 5.62 -7.09 -3.59
N SER A 177 5.89 -6.59 -2.39
CA SER A 177 7.06 -5.74 -2.09
C SER A 177 8.31 -6.55 -1.73
N ASN A 178 8.16 -7.71 -1.10
CA ASN A 178 9.22 -8.70 -0.91
C ASN A 178 9.57 -9.36 -2.26
N ASN A 179 8.58 -9.57 -3.12
CA ASN A 179 8.82 -9.89 -4.52
C ASN A 179 9.40 -8.72 -5.31
N LYS A 180 9.31 -7.47 -4.82
CA LYS A 180 10.04 -6.33 -5.41
C LYS A 180 11.52 -6.25 -5.00
N VAL A 181 11.89 -6.79 -3.83
CA VAL A 181 13.30 -7.05 -3.51
C VAL A 181 13.87 -8.13 -4.45
N ASN A 182 13.03 -9.08 -4.88
CA ASN A 182 13.33 -9.96 -6.00
C ASN A 182 13.09 -9.31 -7.38
N ASP A 183 12.27 -8.27 -7.55
CA ASP A 183 12.06 -7.62 -8.86
C ASP A 183 13.23 -6.74 -9.25
N THR A 184 14.04 -6.21 -8.33
CA THR A 184 15.29 -5.53 -8.75
C THR A 184 16.29 -6.56 -9.29
N GLU A 185 16.38 -7.76 -8.71
CA GLU A 185 17.18 -8.87 -9.25
C GLU A 185 16.55 -9.50 -10.51
N LEU A 186 15.23 -9.70 -10.56
CA LEU A 186 14.49 -10.30 -11.67
C LEU A 186 14.33 -9.33 -12.85
N SER A 187 14.17 -8.02 -12.61
CA SER A 187 14.16 -6.99 -13.66
C SER A 187 15.57 -6.66 -14.16
N SER A 188 16.58 -6.76 -13.30
CA SER A 188 17.98 -6.76 -13.75
C SER A 188 18.25 -7.99 -14.62
N HIS A 189 17.81 -9.18 -14.19
CA HIS A 189 17.94 -10.41 -14.99
C HIS A 189 17.17 -10.31 -16.31
N LEU A 190 15.96 -9.74 -16.30
CA LEU A 190 15.13 -9.56 -17.50
C LEU A 190 15.79 -8.60 -18.50
N PHE A 191 16.32 -7.45 -18.05
CA PHE A 191 17.03 -6.57 -18.96
C PHE A 191 18.31 -7.23 -19.50
N LEU A 192 19.09 -7.90 -18.64
CA LEU A 192 20.31 -8.61 -19.06
C LEU A 192 20.02 -9.73 -20.07
N GLU A 193 18.86 -10.39 -19.97
CA GLU A 193 18.38 -11.37 -20.95
C GLU A 193 17.98 -10.75 -22.30
N MET A 194 17.60 -9.48 -22.33
CA MET A 194 17.26 -8.75 -23.57
C MET A 194 18.49 -8.31 -24.35
N VAL A 195 19.65 -8.20 -23.69
CA VAL A 195 20.91 -7.83 -24.34
C VAL A 195 21.41 -8.98 -25.22
N ASN A 196 21.79 -8.65 -26.45
CA ASN A 196 22.46 -9.56 -27.36
C ASN A 196 23.98 -9.50 -27.09
N PRO A 197 24.65 -10.60 -26.67
CA PRO A 197 26.05 -10.58 -26.27
C PRO A 197 27.02 -10.52 -27.47
N VAL A 198 26.94 -9.46 -28.29
CA VAL A 198 27.75 -9.25 -29.50
C VAL A 198 29.25 -9.11 -29.22
N PHE A 199 29.62 -8.79 -27.98
CA PHE A 199 31.00 -8.78 -27.49
C PHE A 199 31.30 -9.95 -26.54
N ASN A 200 30.86 -11.15 -26.92
CA ASN A 200 30.98 -12.43 -26.20
C ASN A 200 30.18 -12.55 -24.90
N THR A 201 30.03 -11.46 -24.14
CA THR A 201 29.26 -11.44 -22.89
C THR A 201 28.29 -10.26 -22.85
N THR A 202 27.20 -10.42 -22.09
CA THR A 202 26.26 -9.33 -21.80
C THR A 202 26.96 -8.13 -21.16
N LYS A 203 27.87 -8.40 -20.21
CA LYS A 203 28.63 -7.36 -19.51
C LYS A 203 29.44 -6.50 -20.48
N ASN A 204 30.26 -7.12 -21.33
CA ASN A 204 31.08 -6.39 -22.29
C ASN A 204 30.22 -5.59 -23.27
N THR A 205 29.05 -6.12 -23.62
CA THR A 205 28.10 -5.42 -24.51
C THR A 205 27.53 -4.17 -23.84
N LEU A 206 27.13 -4.26 -22.57
CA LEU A 206 26.66 -3.11 -21.81
C LEU A 206 27.76 -2.08 -21.55
N GLU A 207 28.98 -2.52 -21.23
CA GLU A 207 30.14 -1.64 -21.08
C GLU A 207 30.43 -0.86 -22.38
N TYR A 208 30.30 -1.53 -23.54
CA TYR A 208 30.40 -0.86 -24.83
C TYR A 208 29.28 0.18 -25.03
N ILE A 209 28.01 -0.18 -24.77
CA ILE A 209 26.89 0.76 -24.88
C ILE A 209 27.12 1.98 -23.97
N GLU A 210 27.47 1.77 -22.70
CA GLU A 210 27.75 2.86 -21.75
C GLU A 210 28.89 3.75 -22.26
N SER A 211 29.98 3.16 -22.79
CA SER A 211 31.09 3.93 -23.36
C SER A 211 30.65 4.85 -24.51
N LYS A 212 29.71 4.39 -25.35
CA LYS A 212 29.16 5.17 -26.46
C LYS A 212 28.20 6.27 -26.00
N ILE A 213 27.41 6.03 -24.95
CA ILE A 213 26.61 7.08 -24.34
C ILE A 213 27.51 8.20 -23.76
N LEU A 214 28.61 7.83 -23.12
CA LEU A 214 29.60 8.78 -22.60
C LEU A 214 30.30 9.54 -23.73
N GLU A 215 30.65 8.87 -24.83
CA GLU A 215 31.23 9.47 -26.04
C GLU A 215 30.28 10.49 -26.70
N ALA A 216 28.99 10.17 -26.76
CA ALA A 216 27.93 11.05 -27.26
C ALA A 216 27.62 12.24 -26.31
N LYS A 217 28.21 12.24 -25.10
CA LYS A 217 28.05 13.30 -24.09
C LYS A 217 26.59 13.57 -23.72
N PHE A 218 25.85 12.50 -23.43
CA PHE A 218 24.50 12.65 -22.90
C PHE A 218 24.49 13.53 -21.64
N PRO A 219 23.46 14.38 -21.46
CA PRO A 219 23.35 15.23 -20.27
C PRO A 219 23.34 14.46 -18.95
N HIS A 220 22.78 13.24 -18.95
CA HIS A 220 22.79 12.36 -17.79
C HIS A 220 23.53 11.06 -18.07
N ASN A 221 24.17 10.50 -17.03
CA ASN A 221 24.66 9.12 -17.09
C ASN A 221 23.48 8.17 -16.84
N ILE A 222 22.81 7.77 -17.91
CA ILE A 222 21.59 6.93 -17.85
C ILE A 222 21.82 5.51 -17.34
N PHE A 223 23.08 5.06 -17.20
CA PHE A 223 23.45 3.78 -16.58
C PHE A 223 23.54 3.84 -15.05
N ARG A 224 23.28 5.00 -14.45
CA ARG A 224 23.22 5.21 -13.01
C ARG A 224 21.84 5.69 -12.60
N SER A 225 21.47 5.41 -11.36
CA SER A 225 20.26 5.98 -10.74
C SER A 225 20.40 7.50 -10.67
N ILE A 226 19.40 8.22 -11.21
CA ILE A 226 19.38 9.68 -11.26
C ILE A 226 18.29 10.21 -10.32
N GLU A 227 18.66 11.21 -9.52
CA GLU A 227 17.75 11.83 -8.55
C GLU A 227 16.49 12.38 -9.24
N LYS A 228 15.33 12.02 -8.69
CA LYS A 228 14.03 12.48 -9.19
C LYS A 228 13.83 13.96 -8.84
N ASN A 229 13.05 14.66 -9.65
CA ASN A 229 12.65 16.03 -9.36
C ASN A 229 11.73 16.10 -8.12
N LYS A 230 11.45 17.33 -7.62
CA LYS A 230 10.60 17.57 -6.44
C LYS A 230 9.18 16.97 -6.52
N LYS A 231 8.70 16.60 -7.71
CA LYS A 231 7.40 15.96 -7.94
C LYS A 231 7.51 14.44 -8.07
N GLY A 232 8.68 13.85 -7.77
CA GLY A 232 8.95 12.41 -7.89
C GLY A 232 9.14 11.92 -9.33
N GLY A 233 9.22 12.81 -10.32
CA GLY A 233 9.42 12.44 -11.73
C GLY A 233 10.87 12.49 -12.17
N ASN A 234 11.21 11.82 -13.27
CA ASN A 234 12.52 11.96 -13.90
C ASN A 234 12.82 13.42 -14.29
N PRO A 235 14.09 13.87 -14.23
CA PRO A 235 14.48 15.18 -14.74
C PRO A 235 14.17 15.30 -16.24
N THR A 236 14.00 16.54 -16.69
CA THR A 236 13.66 16.85 -18.09
C THR A 236 14.71 16.27 -19.03
N GLY A 237 14.24 15.55 -20.07
CA GLY A 237 15.12 14.95 -21.08
C GLY A 237 15.56 13.51 -20.77
N LEU A 238 15.56 13.05 -19.51
CA LEU A 238 16.07 11.71 -19.16
C LEU A 238 15.34 10.57 -19.88
N ASN A 239 14.01 10.60 -19.92
CA ASN A 239 13.24 9.57 -20.63
C ASN A 239 13.57 9.56 -22.13
N ALA A 240 13.86 10.72 -22.71
CA ALA A 240 14.19 10.86 -24.12
C ALA A 240 15.61 10.37 -24.43
N GLU A 241 16.56 10.54 -23.50
CA GLU A 241 17.90 9.97 -23.58
C GLU A 241 17.86 8.44 -23.56
N ILE A 242 17.13 7.86 -22.61
CA ILE A 242 16.93 6.40 -22.54
C ILE A 242 16.27 5.90 -23.82
N ALA A 243 15.24 6.58 -24.31
CA ALA A 243 14.56 6.22 -25.55
C ALA A 243 15.50 6.26 -26.76
N ALA A 244 16.35 7.29 -26.89
CA ALA A 244 17.31 7.40 -27.99
C ALA A 244 18.33 6.25 -27.97
N MET A 245 18.84 5.91 -26.78
CA MET A 245 19.73 4.76 -26.59
C MET A 245 19.02 3.46 -27.00
N VAL A 246 17.85 3.17 -26.43
CA VAL A 246 17.14 1.91 -26.71
C VAL A 246 16.83 1.78 -28.19
N PHE A 247 16.34 2.84 -28.82
CA PHE A 247 15.99 2.84 -30.24
C PHE A 247 17.20 2.51 -31.11
N LEU A 248 18.30 3.27 -30.98
CA LEU A 248 19.45 3.10 -31.86
C LEU A 248 20.15 1.75 -31.65
N PHE A 249 20.36 1.34 -30.40
CA PHE A 249 21.04 0.09 -30.10
C PHE A 249 20.19 -1.13 -30.45
N GLN A 250 18.86 -1.01 -30.44
CA GLN A 250 17.97 -2.03 -30.96
C GLN A 250 18.08 -2.17 -32.48
N GLU A 251 18.02 -1.04 -33.21
CA GLU A 251 18.22 -1.02 -34.67
C GLU A 251 19.60 -1.58 -35.08
N LYS A 252 20.61 -1.42 -34.23
CA LYS A 252 21.97 -1.92 -34.43
C LYS A 252 22.20 -3.36 -33.95
N GLY A 253 21.18 -4.05 -33.44
CA GLY A 253 21.25 -5.47 -33.07
C GLY A 253 21.89 -5.77 -31.70
N TYR A 254 22.02 -4.78 -30.82
CA TYR A 254 22.53 -4.97 -29.45
C TYR A 254 21.48 -5.49 -28.47
N PHE A 255 20.20 -5.40 -28.83
CA PHE A 255 19.11 -6.04 -28.12
C PHE A 255 18.52 -7.14 -28.99
N LYS A 256 18.06 -8.23 -28.37
CA LYS A 256 17.48 -9.36 -29.08
C LYS A 256 16.18 -8.93 -29.79
N PRO A 257 15.96 -9.30 -31.06
CA PRO A 257 14.83 -8.82 -31.87
C PRO A 257 13.47 -9.33 -31.39
N THR A 258 13.44 -10.32 -30.50
CA THR A 258 12.22 -10.85 -29.88
C THR A 258 11.55 -9.86 -28.92
N PHE A 259 12.27 -8.83 -28.47
CA PHE A 259 11.74 -7.82 -27.55
C PHE A 259 11.44 -6.52 -28.29
N THR A 260 10.30 -5.92 -27.97
CA THR A 260 9.88 -4.64 -28.50
C THR A 260 10.63 -3.49 -27.84
N PHE A 261 10.71 -2.34 -28.53
CA PHE A 261 11.26 -1.09 -27.96
C PHE A 261 10.69 -0.78 -26.57
N LYS A 262 9.37 -0.94 -26.41
CA LYS A 262 8.66 -0.66 -25.17
C LYS A 262 9.12 -1.57 -24.02
N GLU A 263 9.33 -2.86 -24.31
CA GLU A 263 9.82 -3.82 -23.32
C GLU A 263 11.25 -3.50 -22.89
N VAL A 264 12.14 -3.24 -23.84
CA VAL A 264 13.54 -2.89 -23.55
C VAL A 264 13.63 -1.57 -22.78
N PHE A 265 12.87 -0.55 -23.20
CA PHE A 265 12.80 0.75 -22.52
C PHE A 265 12.37 0.61 -21.05
N LYS A 266 11.29 -0.14 -20.81
CA LYS A 266 10.79 -0.38 -19.46
C LYS A 266 11.77 -1.18 -18.62
N ALA A 267 12.35 -2.25 -19.18
CA ALA A 267 13.32 -3.09 -18.49
C ALA A 267 14.60 -2.33 -18.13
N PHE A 268 15.13 -1.50 -19.04
CA PHE A 268 16.30 -0.65 -18.76
C PHE A 268 16.00 0.38 -17.66
N GLY A 269 14.82 1.01 -17.71
CA GLY A 269 14.39 1.95 -16.66
C GLY A 269 14.31 1.28 -15.28
N ASN A 270 13.92 0.00 -15.22
CA ASN A 270 13.96 -0.78 -13.99
C ASN A 270 15.40 -1.10 -13.56
N TYR A 271 16.23 -1.60 -14.48
CA TYR A 271 17.63 -1.96 -14.25
C TYR A 271 18.47 -0.80 -13.68
N THR A 272 18.19 0.43 -14.10
CA THR A 272 18.94 1.63 -13.71
C THR A 272 18.22 2.50 -12.67
N GLU A 273 17.08 2.06 -12.14
CA GLU A 273 16.21 2.85 -11.24
C GLU A 273 15.70 4.18 -11.84
N ASN A 274 15.75 4.30 -13.17
CA ASN A 274 15.30 5.46 -13.93
C ASN A 274 13.88 5.27 -14.49
N GLN A 275 13.00 4.55 -13.77
CA GLN A 275 11.66 4.22 -14.27
C GLN A 275 10.90 5.48 -14.69
N ALA A 276 10.30 5.40 -15.88
CA ALA A 276 9.41 6.44 -16.38
C ALA A 276 8.08 6.39 -15.61
N GLY A 277 7.58 7.55 -15.17
CA GLY A 277 6.27 7.66 -14.51
C GLY A 277 5.06 7.47 -15.44
N LYS A 278 5.29 7.17 -16.72
CA LYS A 278 4.25 6.89 -17.73
C LYS A 278 4.69 5.74 -18.61
N ASP A 279 3.70 5.02 -19.14
CA ASP A 279 3.91 3.92 -20.06
C ASP A 279 4.11 4.45 -21.49
N TYR A 280 5.36 4.75 -21.85
CA TYR A 280 5.72 5.30 -23.16
C TYR A 280 5.91 4.20 -24.20
N ASP A 281 5.58 4.51 -25.45
CA ASP A 281 5.99 3.75 -26.63
C ASP A 281 6.88 4.60 -27.54
N TYR A 282 7.41 4.01 -28.61
CA TYR A 282 8.26 4.73 -29.57
C TYR A 282 7.53 5.91 -30.23
N SER A 283 6.23 5.76 -30.51
CA SER A 283 5.45 6.77 -31.21
C SER A 283 5.43 8.10 -30.45
N PHE A 284 5.38 8.04 -29.12
CA PHE A 284 5.49 9.21 -28.24
C PHE A 284 6.80 9.99 -28.45
N PHE A 285 7.93 9.30 -28.58
CA PHE A 285 9.25 9.93 -28.68
C PHE A 285 9.59 10.41 -30.08
N SER A 286 9.05 9.77 -31.12
CA SER A 286 9.36 10.10 -32.53
C SER A 286 9.16 11.58 -32.91
N GLY A 287 8.26 12.29 -32.22
CA GLY A 287 8.01 13.72 -32.39
C GLY A 287 8.73 14.64 -31.40
N GLU A 288 9.41 14.09 -30.39
CA GLU A 288 9.92 14.82 -29.23
C GLU A 288 11.32 15.40 -29.50
N TYR A 289 11.55 16.65 -29.06
CA TYR A 289 12.77 17.41 -29.38
C TYR A 289 14.02 16.81 -28.73
N HIS A 290 13.95 16.46 -27.44
CA HIS A 290 15.10 15.89 -26.73
C HIS A 290 15.47 14.52 -27.28
N PHE A 291 14.50 13.71 -27.69
CA PHE A 291 14.74 12.40 -28.31
C PHE A 291 15.53 12.56 -29.61
N LYS A 292 15.07 13.41 -30.53
CA LYS A 292 15.76 13.66 -31.80
C LYS A 292 17.18 14.18 -31.58
N LYS A 293 17.33 15.16 -30.70
CA LYS A 293 18.64 15.72 -30.35
C LYS A 293 19.61 14.65 -29.85
N ASN A 294 19.18 13.78 -28.93
CA ASN A 294 20.04 12.74 -28.37
C ASN A 294 20.29 11.59 -29.35
N LEU A 295 19.32 11.28 -30.22
CA LEU A 295 19.50 10.32 -31.30
C LEU A 295 20.54 10.82 -32.30
N ASP A 296 20.49 12.09 -32.69
CA ASP A 296 21.48 12.71 -33.59
C ASP A 296 22.89 12.66 -32.98
N LEU A 297 23.03 12.88 -31.67
CA LEU A 297 24.32 12.74 -30.97
C LEU A 297 24.87 11.32 -31.03
N LEU A 298 24.02 10.29 -30.91
CA LEU A 298 24.43 8.90 -31.03
C LEU A 298 24.74 8.50 -32.47
N ILE A 299 23.99 9.02 -33.46
CA ILE A 299 24.25 8.76 -34.88
C ILE A 299 25.57 9.41 -35.32
N ALA A 300 25.95 10.54 -34.71
CA ALA A 300 27.19 11.24 -35.02
C ALA A 300 28.46 10.49 -34.56
N ILE A 301 28.34 9.50 -33.68
CA ILE A 301 29.45 8.67 -33.22
C ILE A 301 29.43 7.30 -33.93
N ASP A 302 30.61 6.71 -34.14
CA ASP A 302 30.74 5.43 -34.83
C ASP A 302 30.31 4.28 -33.91
N ILE A 303 29.10 3.76 -34.13
CA ILE A 303 28.51 2.61 -33.43
C ILE A 303 28.42 1.44 -34.41
N GLN A 304 29.08 0.34 -34.05
CA GLN A 304 29.13 -0.87 -34.88
C GLN A 304 27.72 -1.45 -35.12
N ASP A 305 27.49 -2.01 -36.30
CA ASP A 305 26.18 -2.55 -36.70
C ASP A 305 26.20 -4.08 -36.71
N PHE A 306 25.34 -4.69 -35.88
CA PHE A 306 25.19 -6.15 -35.77
C PHE A 306 23.81 -6.64 -36.25
N SER A 307 22.97 -5.76 -36.81
CA SER A 307 21.60 -6.10 -37.23
C SER A 307 21.51 -7.14 -38.36
N LYS A 308 22.64 -7.42 -39.02
CA LYS A 308 22.76 -8.33 -40.17
C LYS A 308 23.60 -9.58 -39.88
N SER A 309 23.99 -9.80 -38.63
CA SER A 309 24.80 -10.94 -38.17
C SER A 309 23.90 -12.10 -37.75
#